data_AF-A0A847CZZ1-F1
#
_entry.id   AF-A0A847CZZ1-F1
#
_cell.length_a   1.000
_cell.length_b   1.000
_cell.length_c   1.000
_cell.angle_alpha   90.00
_cell.angle_beta   90.00
_cell.angle_gamma   90.00
#
_symmetry.space_group_name_H-M   'P 1'
#
loop_
_entity.id
_entity.type
_entity.pdbx_description
1 polymer ?
#
loop_
_entity_poly.entity_id
_entity_poly.type
_entity_poly.pdbx_seq_one_letter_code
_entity_poly.pdbx_strand_id
1 'polypeptide(L)' 'MCNAKELVYITTAGGYIPKESSIEFYISELCQLFGIPNFKFYKAEGLDIYGNDAKKIVDKFEF' A
#
# COMPACT_ATOMS: atom_id res chain seq x y z
N MET A 1 -13.20 -15.69 -13.31
CA MET A 1 -13.08 -14.63 -12.28
C MET A 1 -12.39 -15.21 -11.06
N CYS A 2 -11.59 -14.43 -10.35
CA CYS A 2 -10.81 -14.85 -9.18
C CYS A 2 -11.75 -15.16 -7.99
N ASN A 3 -11.41 -16.15 -7.16
CA ASN A 3 -12.21 -16.48 -5.96
C ASN A 3 -11.69 -15.80 -4.68
N ALA A 4 -10.62 -15.00 -4.77
CA ALA A 4 -10.06 -14.28 -3.63
C ALA A 4 -11.09 -13.29 -3.05
N LYS A 5 -11.12 -13.22 -1.72
CA LYS A 5 -12.04 -12.31 -1.00
C LYS A 5 -11.38 -10.99 -0.61
N GLU A 6 -10.06 -10.96 -0.51
CA GLU A 6 -9.32 -9.77 -0.11
C GLU A 6 -7.94 -9.76 -0.78
N LEU A 7 -7.50 -8.58 -1.19
CA LEU A 7 -6.11 -8.28 -1.54
C LEU A 7 -5.56 -7.29 -0.53
N VAL A 8 -4.41 -7.63 0.05
CA VAL A 8 -3.64 -6.74 0.92
C VAL A 8 -2.36 -6.38 0.20
N TYR A 9 -2.18 -5.10 -0.11
CA TYR A 9 -0.98 -4.57 -0.73
C TYR A 9 -0.18 -3.79 0.30
N ILE A 10 0.99 -4.32 0.63
CA ILE A 10 1.93 -3.73 1.59
C ILE A 10 3.11 -3.21 0.80
N THR A 11 3.45 -1.95 0.98
CA THR A 11 4.57 -1.32 0.27
C THR A 11 5.37 -0.39 1.16
N THR A 12 6.59 -0.09 0.71
CA THR A 12 7.49 0.87 1.33
C THR A 12 7.90 1.90 0.28
N ALA A 13 8.07 3.16 0.68
CA ALA A 13 8.56 4.20 -0.20
C ALA A 13 9.62 5.06 0.48
N GLY A 14 10.66 5.39 -0.27
CA GLY A 14 11.68 6.34 0.17
C GLY A 14 11.11 7.74 0.42
N GLY A 15 10.17 8.18 -0.43
CA GLY A 15 9.42 9.42 -0.28
C GLY A 15 7.97 9.20 0.15
N TYR A 16 7.17 10.27 0.08
CA TYR A 16 5.73 10.20 0.31
C TYR A 16 4.98 9.82 -0.97
N ILE A 17 4.09 8.84 -0.87
CA ILE A 17 3.14 8.46 -1.89
C ILE A 17 1.90 9.37 -1.74
N PRO A 18 1.46 10.06 -2.80
CA PRO A 18 0.24 10.86 -2.77
C PRO A 18 -0.98 10.05 -2.32
N LYS A 19 -1.97 10.72 -1.74
CA LYS A 19 -3.24 10.09 -1.31
C LYS A 19 -4.04 9.49 -2.48
N GLU A 20 -3.83 10.02 -3.69
CA GLU A 20 -4.45 9.55 -4.93
C GLU A 20 -3.36 9.02 -5.85
N SER A 21 -2.68 7.97 -5.40
CA SER A 21 -1.57 7.42 -6.16
C SER A 21 -2.06 6.54 -7.31
N SER A 22 -1.36 6.60 -8.43
CA SER A 22 -1.62 5.72 -9.58
C SER A 22 -1.55 4.24 -9.21
N ILE A 23 -0.75 3.87 -8.19
CA ILE A 23 -0.63 2.49 -7.73
C ILE A 23 -1.91 2.01 -7.03
N GLU A 24 -2.53 2.87 -6.20
CA GLU A 24 -3.75 2.52 -5.48
C GLU A 24 -4.91 2.36 -6.47
N PHE A 25 -5.04 3.27 -7.44
CA PHE A 25 -6.02 3.15 -8.51
C PHE A 25 -5.79 1.89 -9.34
N TYR A 26 -4.59 1.68 -9.84
CA TYR A 26 -4.27 0.54 -10.70
C TYR A 26 -4.60 -0.80 -10.02
N ILE A 27 -4.21 -0.99 -8.76
CA ILE A 27 -4.49 -2.23 -8.03
C ILE A 27 -5.99 -2.36 -7.73
N SER A 28 -6.70 -1.28 -7.41
CA SER A 28 -8.15 -1.31 -7.18
C SER A 28 -8.94 -1.66 -8.44
N GLU A 29 -8.53 -1.14 -9.61
CA GLU A 29 -9.13 -1.47 -10.90
C GLU A 29 -8.88 -2.94 -11.28
N LEU A 30 -7.69 -3.45 -11.00
CA LEU A 30 -7.40 -4.88 -11.17
C LEU A 30 -8.27 -5.74 -10.23
N CYS A 31 -8.47 -5.32 -8.98
CA CYS A 31 -9.37 -6.02 -8.07
C CYS A 31 -10.81 -6.08 -8.62
N GLN A 32 -11.31 -4.99 -9.19
CA GLN A 32 -12.61 -4.95 -9.87
C GLN A 32 -12.65 -5.91 -11.07
N LEU A 33 -11.62 -5.90 -11.93
CA LEU A 33 -11.52 -6.79 -13.09
C LEU A 33 -11.54 -8.27 -12.68
N PHE A 34 -10.86 -8.62 -11.59
CA PHE A 34 -10.77 -10.01 -11.13
C PHE A 34 -11.94 -10.45 -10.23
N GLY A 35 -12.79 -9.52 -9.80
CA GLY A 35 -13.89 -9.79 -8.87
C GLY A 35 -13.45 -9.98 -7.42
N ILE A 36 -12.37 -9.31 -7.01
CA ILE A 36 -11.85 -9.31 -5.63
C ILE A 36 -12.54 -8.16 -4.86
N PRO A 37 -13.40 -8.45 -3.87
CA PRO A 37 -14.29 -7.44 -3.30
C PRO A 37 -13.63 -6.54 -2.26
N ASN A 38 -12.52 -6.94 -1.63
CA ASN A 38 -11.85 -6.16 -0.60
C ASN A 38 -10.40 -5.86 -1.00
N PHE A 39 -10.00 -4.59 -0.86
CA PHE A 39 -8.64 -4.12 -1.09
C PHE A 39 -8.17 -3.31 0.11
N LYS A 40 -7.01 -3.68 0.68
CA LYS A 40 -6.34 -2.95 1.76
C LYS A 40 -4.97 -2.50 1.28
N PHE A 41 -4.65 -1.23 1.50
CA PHE A 41 -3.38 -0.63 1.10
C PHE A 41 -2.63 -0.12 2.33
N TYR A 42 -1.47 -0.69 2.60
CA TYR A 42 -0.58 -0.31 3.68
C TYR A 42 0.74 0.20 3.11
N LYS A 43 1.19 1.35 3.60
CA LYS A 43 2.40 2.00 3.11
C LYS A 43 3.24 2.57 4.26
N ALA A 44 4.50 2.17 4.31
CA ALA A 44 5.51 2.82 5.13
C ALA A 44 6.30 3.80 4.23
N GLU A 45 6.15 5.10 4.48
CA GLU A 45 6.60 6.17 3.59
C GLU A 45 7.71 7.01 4.23
N GLY A 46 8.50 7.70 3.40
CA GLY A 46 9.53 8.62 3.88
C GLY A 46 10.76 7.93 4.49
N LEU A 47 11.05 6.69 4.06
CA LEU A 47 12.17 5.91 4.59
C LEU A 47 13.56 6.45 4.20
N ASP A 48 13.64 7.19 3.09
CA ASP A 48 14.89 7.74 2.54
C ASP A 48 15.00 9.27 2.73
N ILE A 49 14.14 9.86 3.59
CA ILE A 49 14.16 11.29 3.90
C ILE A 49 15.07 11.56 5.09
N TYR A 50 16.05 12.46 4.89
CA TYR A 50 16.92 12.90 5.98
C TYR A 50 16.10 13.51 7.14
N GLY A 51 16.34 13.03 8.37
CA GLY A 51 15.62 13.45 9.57
C GLY A 51 14.44 12.54 9.96
N ASN A 52 14.00 11.63 9.07
CA ASN A 52 13.04 10.60 9.43
C ASN A 52 13.74 9.40 10.09
N ASP A 53 13.06 8.78 11.06
CA ASP A 53 13.48 7.51 11.66
C ASP A 53 12.77 6.35 10.95
N ALA A 54 13.45 5.80 9.93
CA ALA A 54 12.91 4.72 9.11
C ALA A 54 12.51 3.50 9.94
N LYS A 55 13.28 3.17 11.00
CA LYS A 55 13.00 2.02 11.85
C LYS A 55 11.70 2.24 12.62
N LYS A 56 11.54 3.41 13.24
CA LYS A 56 10.30 3.77 13.94
C LYS A 56 9.08 3.84 13.01
N ILE A 57 9.28 4.25 11.75
CA ILE A 57 8.20 4.27 10.75
C ILE A 57 7.73 2.85 10.44
N VAL A 58 8.65 1.91 10.21
CA VAL A 58 8.31 0.51 9.93
C VAL A 58 7.71 -0.17 11.16
N ASP A 59 8.30 0.03 12.34
CA ASP A 59 7.82 -0.58 13.60
C ASP A 59 6.40 -0.13 13.98
N LYS A 60 5.92 1.02 13.46
CA LYS A 60 4.52 1.45 13.64
C LYS A 60 3.51 0.56 12.91
N PHE A 61 3.95 -0.16 11.87
CA PHE A 61 3.12 -1.07 11.09
C PHE A 61 3.35 -2.51 11.58
N GLU A 62 2.88 -2.82 12.79
CA GLU A 62 2.64 -4.20 13.24
C GLU A 62 1.31 -4.68 12.64
N PHE A 63 1.34 -5.80 11.91
CA PHE A 63 0.18 -6.41 11.23
C PHE A 63 -0.58 -7.37 12.12
#